data_AF-A0A9E5KYM0-F1
#
_entry.id   AF-A0A9E5KYM0-F1
#
_cell.length_a   1.000
_cell.length_b   1.000
_cell.length_c   1.000
_cell.angle_alpha   90.00
_cell.angle_beta   90.00
_cell.angle_gamma   90.00
#
_symmetry.space_group_name_H-M   'P 1'
#
loop_
_entity.id
_entity.type
_entity.pdbx_description
1 polymer ?
#
loop_
_entity_poly.entity_id
_entity_poly.type
_entity_poly.pdbx_seq_one_letter_code
_entity_poly.pdbx_strand_id
1 'polypeptide(L)'
;MSVDAYKKICRASEKAYAELARFQCLDQKSLDYGGYIDPKTGYSEPAKWGSGMGVSLGCALYCCPESTYFQDFEVLKRAKLFFAHTKEGQHEDGTWDLRSSNYHDATAAAFTIAQFMTTYQLLCTIKGQEEFAKDILQVCKKAGQALLSGGFHTPNHRWVIASALSLLYQETRQEEYKIEAELYLKEGIDCHADGSYTEKSVGNYDAVVDQALITIAQTLDRPQFLQLVLRNLSLVAHMVQPDGYLCTTHSFRQDRGARIKPMKYYMVYRDMARKTK
;
A
#
# COMPACT_ATOMS: atom_id res chain seq x y z
N MET A 1 -13.23 -16.63 9.14
CA MET A 1 -13.96 -15.37 8.91
C MET A 1 -15.43 -15.70 8.86
N SER A 2 -16.30 -15.02 9.61
CA SER A 2 -17.73 -15.20 9.42
C SER A 2 -18.11 -14.66 8.04
N VAL A 3 -19.04 -15.32 7.36
CA VAL A 3 -19.54 -14.89 6.04
C VAL A 3 -20.05 -13.45 6.09
N ASP A 4 -20.59 -13.01 7.24
CA ASP A 4 -21.11 -11.65 7.43
C ASP A 4 -20.05 -10.56 7.48
N ALA A 5 -18.89 -10.82 8.09
CA ALA A 5 -17.79 -9.85 8.13
C ALA A 5 -17.21 -9.61 6.73
N TYR A 6 -17.09 -10.68 5.95
CA TYR A 6 -16.63 -10.61 4.56
C TYR A 6 -17.56 -9.79 3.67
N LYS A 7 -18.87 -10.05 3.74
CA LYS A 7 -19.89 -9.29 3.00
C LYS A 7 -19.85 -7.79 3.34
N LYS A 8 -19.68 -7.45 4.62
CA LYS A 8 -19.55 -6.04 5.05
C LYS A 8 -18.33 -5.35 4.44
N ILE A 9 -17.20 -6.03 4.36
CA ILE A 9 -15.99 -5.49 3.71
C ILE A 9 -16.22 -5.29 2.23
N CYS A 10 -16.81 -6.27 1.54
CA CYS A 10 -17.13 -6.14 0.12
C CYS A 10 -18.04 -4.93 -0.15
N ARG A 11 -19.13 -4.75 0.60
CA ARG A 11 -20.02 -3.57 0.47
C ARG A 11 -19.31 -2.25 0.79
N ALA A 12 -18.43 -2.23 1.79
CA ALA A 12 -17.64 -1.05 2.10
C ALA A 12 -16.65 -0.70 0.98
N SER A 13 -16.02 -1.70 0.37
CA SER A 13 -15.14 -1.57 -0.79
C SER A 13 -15.87 -1.04 -2.02
N GLU A 14 -17.08 -1.56 -2.33
CA GLU A 14 -17.92 -1.05 -3.41
C GLU A 14 -18.26 0.43 -3.21
N LYS A 15 -18.67 0.81 -1.99
CA LYS A 15 -18.98 2.21 -1.66
C LYS A 15 -17.74 3.10 -1.80
N ALA A 16 -16.59 2.65 -1.30
CA ALA A 16 -15.34 3.39 -1.42
C ALA A 16 -14.93 3.59 -2.88
N TYR A 17 -15.10 2.56 -3.72
CA TYR A 17 -14.83 2.64 -5.16
C TYR A 17 -15.78 3.61 -5.85
N ALA A 18 -17.09 3.52 -5.58
CA ALA A 18 -18.09 4.39 -6.18
C ALA A 18 -17.81 5.88 -5.87
N GLU A 19 -17.39 6.20 -4.64
CA GLU A 19 -16.97 7.57 -4.31
C GLU A 19 -15.66 7.96 -5.01
N LEU A 20 -14.65 7.09 -5.01
CA LEU A 20 -13.36 7.37 -5.66
C LEU A 20 -13.53 7.61 -7.18
N ALA A 21 -14.33 6.78 -7.85
CA ALA A 21 -14.57 6.84 -9.29
C ALA A 21 -15.13 8.20 -9.77
N ARG A 22 -15.84 8.93 -8.90
CA ARG A 22 -16.39 10.26 -9.20
C ARG A 22 -15.31 11.32 -9.40
N PHE A 23 -14.13 11.11 -8.84
CA PHE A 23 -13.01 12.03 -8.94
C PHE A 23 -12.08 11.71 -10.12
N GLN A 24 -12.37 10.66 -10.91
CA GLN A 24 -11.53 10.34 -12.05
C GLN A 24 -11.72 11.35 -13.17
N CYS A 25 -10.65 11.97 -13.62
CA CYS A 25 -10.67 12.87 -14.77
C CYS A 25 -10.82 12.06 -16.06
N LEU A 26 -11.87 12.35 -16.85
CA LEU A 26 -12.14 11.69 -18.13
C LEU A 26 -12.03 12.63 -19.32
N ASP A 27 -11.64 13.88 -19.09
CA ASP A 27 -11.34 14.80 -20.17
C ASP A 27 -9.99 14.42 -20.78
N GLN A 28 -10.00 13.89 -22.01
CA GLN A 28 -8.81 13.46 -22.74
C GLN A 28 -7.83 14.61 -23.04
N LYS A 29 -8.28 15.87 -22.93
CA LYS A 29 -7.42 17.05 -23.10
C LYS A 29 -6.74 17.50 -21.81
N SER A 30 -7.14 16.93 -20.68
CA SER A 30 -6.57 17.26 -19.37
C SER A 30 -5.21 16.57 -19.19
N LEU A 31 -4.26 17.28 -18.56
CA LEU A 31 -2.99 16.70 -18.11
C LEU A 31 -3.21 15.61 -17.04
N ASP A 32 -4.35 15.62 -16.37
CA ASP A 32 -4.70 14.64 -15.34
C ASP A 32 -5.65 13.55 -15.88
N TYR A 33 -5.79 13.41 -17.21
CA TYR A 33 -6.63 12.36 -17.81
C TYR A 33 -6.32 10.98 -17.20
N GLY A 34 -7.36 10.31 -16.73
CA GLY A 34 -7.30 9.01 -16.06
C GLY A 34 -6.95 9.06 -14.57
N GLY A 35 -6.36 10.15 -14.10
CA GLY A 35 -6.03 10.39 -12.70
C GLY A 35 -7.23 10.69 -11.81
N TYR A 36 -7.07 10.59 -10.49
CA TYR A 36 -8.08 10.99 -9.51
C TYR A 36 -7.75 12.39 -8.97
N ILE A 37 -8.64 13.35 -9.25
CA ILE A 37 -8.47 14.73 -8.81
C ILE A 37 -8.77 14.82 -7.31
N ASP A 38 -7.77 15.18 -6.51
CA ASP A 38 -7.98 15.49 -5.09
C ASP A 38 -8.71 16.83 -4.98
N PRO A 39 -9.93 16.88 -4.41
CA PRO A 39 -10.70 18.13 -4.31
C PRO A 39 -9.99 19.24 -3.54
N LYS A 40 -9.00 18.90 -2.69
CA LYS A 40 -8.25 19.88 -1.91
C LYS A 40 -7.15 20.55 -2.72
N THR A 41 -6.51 19.81 -3.64
CA THR A 41 -5.36 20.33 -4.42
C THR A 41 -5.75 20.70 -5.84
N GLY A 42 -6.82 20.11 -6.38
CA GLY A 42 -7.32 20.38 -7.72
C GLY A 42 -6.59 19.65 -8.85
N TYR A 43 -5.70 18.70 -8.53
CA TYR A 43 -4.96 17.90 -9.51
C TYR A 43 -4.84 16.44 -9.07
N SER A 44 -4.46 15.57 -10.00
CA SER A 44 -4.14 14.17 -9.72
C SER A 44 -2.67 14.00 -9.36
N GLU A 45 -2.40 13.20 -8.34
CA GLU A 45 -1.04 12.78 -8.00
C GLU A 45 -0.81 11.38 -8.60
N PRO A 46 0.14 11.23 -9.55
CA PRO A 46 0.32 9.97 -10.28
C PRO A 46 0.69 8.81 -9.35
N ALA A 47 1.39 9.08 -8.25
CA ALA A 47 1.83 8.08 -7.28
C ALA A 47 1.82 8.59 -5.82
N LYS A 48 0.67 9.06 -5.33
CA LYS A 48 0.45 9.38 -3.91
C LYS A 48 -0.10 8.18 -3.15
N TRP A 49 0.18 8.12 -1.85
CA TRP A 49 -0.43 7.16 -0.94
C TRP A 49 -1.97 7.24 -1.01
N GLY A 50 -2.58 6.25 -1.66
CA GLY A 50 -4.02 6.18 -1.91
C GLY A 50 -4.42 6.24 -3.38
N SER A 51 -3.60 6.79 -4.29
CA SER A 51 -3.96 6.84 -5.71
C SER A 51 -3.92 5.44 -6.35
N GLY A 52 -2.92 4.62 -5.98
CA GLY A 52 -2.85 3.19 -6.34
C GLY A 52 -4.01 2.35 -5.80
N MET A 53 -4.82 2.90 -4.89
CA MET A 53 -6.07 2.28 -4.44
C MET A 53 -7.06 2.12 -5.59
N GLY A 54 -7.14 3.03 -6.55
CA GLY A 54 -8.10 2.87 -7.65
C GLY A 54 -7.83 1.64 -8.51
N VAL A 55 -6.54 1.37 -8.80
CA VAL A 55 -6.12 0.14 -9.48
C VAL A 55 -6.40 -1.08 -8.61
N SER A 56 -5.93 -1.05 -7.36
CA SER A 56 -6.03 -2.20 -6.45
C SER A 56 -7.49 -2.56 -6.11
N LEU A 57 -8.31 -1.55 -5.79
CA LEU A 57 -9.71 -1.68 -5.42
C LEU A 57 -10.57 -2.05 -6.63
N GLY A 58 -10.37 -1.38 -7.76
CA GLY A 58 -11.09 -1.69 -9.00
C GLY A 58 -10.81 -3.12 -9.46
N CYS A 59 -9.54 -3.55 -9.45
CA CYS A 59 -9.18 -4.94 -9.73
C CYS A 59 -9.81 -5.87 -8.68
N ALA A 60 -9.64 -5.63 -7.38
CA ALA A 60 -10.22 -6.49 -6.35
C ALA A 60 -11.74 -6.67 -6.50
N LEU A 61 -12.48 -5.61 -6.81
CA LEU A 61 -13.93 -5.65 -7.03
C LEU A 61 -14.33 -6.37 -8.32
N TYR A 62 -13.58 -6.16 -9.41
CA TYR A 62 -13.75 -6.91 -10.67
C TYR A 62 -13.59 -8.42 -10.47
N CYS A 63 -12.71 -8.81 -9.55
CA CYS A 63 -12.34 -10.21 -9.31
C CYS A 63 -13.16 -10.92 -8.22
N CYS A 64 -13.97 -10.18 -7.46
CA CYS A 64 -14.68 -10.68 -6.28
C CYS A 64 -16.11 -11.14 -6.65
N PRO A 65 -16.44 -12.45 -6.62
CA PRO A 65 -17.77 -12.96 -7.02
C PRO A 65 -18.95 -12.36 -6.26
N GLU A 66 -18.74 -11.94 -5.01
CA GLU A 66 -19.76 -11.34 -4.14
C GLU A 66 -19.99 -9.84 -4.42
N SER A 67 -19.11 -9.23 -5.21
CA SER A 67 -19.18 -7.83 -5.62
C SER A 67 -20.26 -7.62 -6.69
N THR A 68 -20.96 -6.50 -6.63
CA THR A 68 -21.83 -6.05 -7.73
C THR A 68 -21.04 -5.68 -8.98
N TYR A 69 -19.73 -5.48 -8.85
CA TYR A 69 -18.80 -5.19 -9.96
C TYR A 69 -18.06 -6.43 -10.45
N PHE A 70 -18.46 -7.63 -10.03
CA PHE A 70 -17.83 -8.86 -10.49
C PHE A 70 -17.88 -8.96 -12.02
N GLN A 71 -16.71 -9.07 -12.65
CA GLN A 71 -16.54 -9.06 -14.10
C GLN A 71 -17.09 -7.81 -14.83
N ASP A 72 -17.25 -6.69 -14.12
CA ASP A 72 -17.63 -5.42 -14.74
C ASP A 72 -16.44 -4.80 -15.50
N PHE A 73 -16.47 -4.90 -16.83
CA PHE A 73 -15.42 -4.38 -17.69
C PHE A 73 -15.23 -2.86 -17.61
N GLU A 74 -16.25 -2.08 -17.23
CA GLU A 74 -16.07 -0.64 -17.04
C GLU A 74 -15.21 -0.38 -15.80
N VAL A 75 -15.40 -1.12 -14.70
CA VAL A 75 -14.52 -1.00 -13.51
C VAL A 75 -13.08 -1.35 -13.84
N LEU A 76 -12.85 -2.43 -14.58
CA LEU A 76 -11.51 -2.79 -15.01
C LEU A 76 -10.90 -1.74 -15.95
N LYS A 77 -11.68 -1.20 -16.90
CA LYS A 77 -11.24 -0.13 -17.79
C LYS A 77 -10.82 1.12 -17.01
N ARG A 78 -11.59 1.48 -15.97
CA ARG A 78 -11.30 2.61 -15.08
C ARG A 78 -10.00 2.42 -14.29
N ALA A 79 -9.77 1.21 -13.79
CA ALA A 79 -8.52 0.84 -13.15
C ALA A 79 -7.33 0.93 -14.13
N LYS A 80 -7.46 0.37 -15.35
CA LYS A 80 -6.44 0.46 -16.40
C LYS A 80 -6.15 1.90 -16.80
N LEU A 81 -7.17 2.74 -16.85
CA LEU A 81 -7.04 4.16 -17.17
C LEU A 81 -6.25 4.92 -16.08
N PHE A 82 -6.53 4.65 -14.81
CA PHE A 82 -5.75 5.22 -13.71
C PHE A 82 -4.30 4.69 -13.72
N PHE A 83 -4.10 3.40 -13.98
CA PHE A 83 -2.76 2.85 -14.14
C PHE A 83 -1.97 3.53 -15.26
N ALA A 84 -2.60 3.80 -16.41
CA ALA A 84 -1.95 4.53 -17.51
C ALA A 84 -1.50 5.92 -17.06
N HIS A 85 -2.35 6.66 -16.34
CA HIS A 85 -1.98 7.96 -15.76
C HIS A 85 -0.78 7.85 -14.80
N THR A 86 -0.76 6.85 -13.91
CA THR A 86 0.41 6.60 -13.04
C THR A 86 1.66 6.26 -13.86
N LYS A 87 1.54 5.41 -14.89
CA LYS A 87 2.66 4.98 -15.75
C LYS A 87 3.24 6.16 -16.53
N GLU A 88 2.40 7.04 -17.08
CA GLU A 88 2.80 8.25 -17.80
C GLU A 88 3.49 9.27 -16.88
N GLY A 89 3.07 9.35 -15.62
CA GLY A 89 3.72 10.21 -14.62
C GLY A 89 5.04 9.67 -14.06
N GLN A 90 5.48 8.47 -14.46
CA GLN A 90 6.73 7.88 -13.96
C GLN A 90 7.94 8.46 -14.69
N HIS A 91 8.88 9.04 -13.93
CA HIS A 91 10.12 9.61 -14.47
C HIS A 91 11.03 8.55 -15.10
N GLU A 92 12.00 8.99 -15.89
CA GLU A 92 12.99 8.10 -16.53
C GLU A 92 13.76 7.23 -15.52
N ASP A 93 14.10 7.80 -14.36
CA ASP A 93 14.76 7.10 -13.26
C ASP A 93 13.86 6.10 -12.51
N GLY A 94 12.55 6.10 -12.80
CA GLY A 94 11.56 5.20 -12.20
C GLY A 94 10.81 5.77 -10.99
N THR A 95 11.16 6.96 -10.53
CA THR A 95 10.47 7.65 -9.44
C THR A 95 9.18 8.34 -9.91
N TRP A 96 8.47 8.92 -8.95
CA TRP A 96 7.36 9.84 -9.19
C TRP A 96 7.50 11.06 -8.32
N ASP A 97 6.88 12.14 -8.75
CA ASP A 97 6.66 13.29 -7.89
C ASP A 97 5.45 13.08 -6.99
N LEU A 98 5.58 13.54 -5.75
CA LEU A 98 4.51 14.07 -4.95
C LEU A 98 4.53 15.60 -5.17
N ARG A 99 3.71 16.08 -6.10
CA ARG A 99 3.76 17.47 -6.61
C ARG A 99 3.63 18.52 -5.51
N SER A 100 3.02 18.17 -4.37
CA SER A 100 2.92 19.07 -3.23
C SER A 100 4.24 19.31 -2.47
N SER A 101 5.22 18.41 -2.54
CA SER A 101 6.42 18.52 -1.67
C SER A 101 7.66 17.74 -2.09
N ASN A 102 7.54 16.58 -2.74
CA ASN A 102 8.68 15.68 -2.95
C ASN A 102 8.79 15.35 -4.45
N TYR A 103 9.82 15.87 -5.11
CA TYR A 103 10.11 15.53 -6.49
C TYR A 103 11.07 14.36 -6.55
N HIS A 104 10.92 13.49 -7.55
CA HIS A 104 11.72 12.28 -7.71
C HIS A 104 11.82 11.44 -6.42
N ASP A 105 10.66 11.11 -5.84
CA ASP A 105 10.59 10.52 -4.51
C ASP A 105 10.64 8.98 -4.53
N ALA A 106 11.80 8.42 -4.17
CA ALA A 106 11.98 6.98 -3.99
C ALA A 106 11.03 6.40 -2.92
N THR A 107 10.69 7.17 -1.89
CA THR A 107 9.73 6.70 -0.88
C THR A 107 8.33 6.54 -1.49
N ALA A 108 7.88 7.50 -2.30
CA ALA A 108 6.60 7.41 -3.01
C ALA A 108 6.57 6.20 -3.96
N ALA A 109 7.69 5.92 -4.62
CA ALA A 109 7.87 4.73 -5.44
C ALA A 109 7.71 3.43 -4.62
N ALA A 110 8.30 3.35 -3.42
CA ALA A 110 8.18 2.18 -2.56
C ALA A 110 6.73 1.91 -2.10
N PHE A 111 6.00 2.96 -1.71
CA PHE A 111 4.57 2.84 -1.38
C PHE A 111 3.73 2.36 -2.57
N THR A 112 4.06 2.84 -3.77
CA THR A 112 3.38 2.45 -5.00
C THR A 112 3.65 0.99 -5.35
N ILE A 113 4.91 0.54 -5.26
CA ILE A 113 5.29 -0.87 -5.46
C ILE A 113 4.51 -1.78 -4.51
N ALA A 114 4.39 -1.45 -3.22
CA ALA A 114 3.67 -2.28 -2.26
C ALA A 114 2.20 -2.53 -2.66
N GLN A 115 1.51 -1.50 -3.17
CA GLN A 115 0.12 -1.61 -3.64
C GLN A 115 0.02 -2.34 -4.98
N PHE A 116 0.88 -1.97 -5.93
CA PHE A 116 0.86 -2.53 -7.27
C PHE A 116 1.28 -4.00 -7.29
N MET A 117 2.26 -4.41 -6.48
CA MET A 117 2.65 -5.82 -6.37
C MET A 117 1.52 -6.69 -5.78
N THR A 118 0.74 -6.16 -4.84
CA THR A 118 -0.48 -6.85 -4.35
C THR A 118 -1.50 -7.04 -5.49
N THR A 119 -1.69 -6.02 -6.31
CA THR A 119 -2.60 -6.08 -7.47
C THR A 119 -2.08 -7.01 -8.56
N TYR A 120 -0.78 -6.96 -8.84
CA TYR A 120 -0.09 -7.85 -9.75
C TYR A 120 -0.31 -9.32 -9.35
N GLN A 121 -0.06 -9.66 -8.09
CA GLN A 121 -0.27 -11.01 -7.57
C GLN A 121 -1.74 -11.46 -7.72
N LEU A 122 -2.70 -10.58 -7.46
CA LEU A 122 -4.11 -10.86 -7.70
C LEU A 122 -4.38 -11.14 -9.19
N LEU A 123 -3.95 -10.26 -10.09
CA LEU A 123 -4.21 -10.38 -11.53
C LEU A 123 -3.55 -11.62 -12.13
N CYS A 124 -2.40 -12.07 -11.62
CA CYS A 124 -1.76 -13.32 -12.02
C CYS A 124 -2.62 -14.57 -11.74
N THR A 125 -3.60 -14.48 -10.84
CA THR A 125 -4.54 -15.59 -10.57
C THR A 125 -5.73 -15.63 -11.54
N ILE A 126 -5.80 -14.70 -12.50
CA ILE A 126 -7.00 -14.40 -13.28
C ILE A 126 -6.70 -14.45 -14.76
N LYS A 127 -7.41 -15.34 -15.46
CA LYS A 127 -7.25 -15.51 -16.91
C LYS A 127 -7.65 -14.25 -17.67
N GLY A 128 -6.85 -13.89 -18.68
CA GLY A 128 -7.13 -12.77 -19.58
C GLY A 128 -6.66 -11.41 -19.06
N GLN A 129 -5.94 -11.35 -17.93
CA GLN A 129 -5.31 -10.11 -17.43
C GLN A 129 -3.78 -10.17 -17.42
N GLU A 130 -3.19 -11.13 -18.14
CA GLU A 130 -1.75 -11.38 -18.15
C GLU A 130 -0.95 -10.18 -18.68
N GLU A 131 -1.45 -9.49 -19.70
CA GLU A 131 -0.82 -8.28 -20.23
C GLU A 131 -0.84 -7.13 -19.22
N PHE A 132 -1.97 -6.93 -18.55
CA PHE A 132 -2.08 -5.88 -17.55
C PHE A 132 -1.22 -6.15 -16.32
N ALA A 133 -1.14 -7.40 -15.89
CA ALA A 133 -0.21 -7.83 -14.84
C ALA A 133 1.25 -7.56 -15.25
N LYS A 134 1.64 -7.90 -16.49
CA LYS A 134 2.99 -7.62 -17.01
C LYS A 134 3.31 -6.12 -17.01
N ASP A 135 2.36 -5.28 -17.43
CA ASP A 135 2.51 -3.83 -17.41
C ASP A 135 2.76 -3.29 -15.99
N ILE A 136 1.98 -3.75 -15.01
CA ILE A 136 2.15 -3.37 -13.60
C ILE A 136 3.53 -3.78 -13.10
N LEU A 137 3.96 -5.02 -13.40
CA LEU A 137 5.28 -5.50 -13.00
C LEU A 137 6.41 -4.66 -13.64
N GLN A 138 6.28 -4.26 -14.90
CA GLN A 138 7.28 -3.40 -15.55
C GLN A 138 7.43 -2.05 -14.86
N VAL A 139 6.31 -1.40 -14.53
CA VAL A 139 6.31 -0.14 -13.76
C VAL A 139 6.97 -0.32 -12.40
N CYS A 140 6.66 -1.42 -11.70
CA CYS A 140 7.26 -1.73 -10.40
C CYS A 140 8.76 -2.02 -10.50
N LYS A 141 9.22 -2.72 -11.54
CA LYS A 141 10.65 -2.97 -11.76
C LYS A 141 11.43 -1.68 -12.03
N LYS A 142 10.88 -0.79 -12.86
CA LYS A 142 11.48 0.52 -13.11
C LYS A 142 11.58 1.34 -11.82
N ALA A 143 10.51 1.37 -11.03
CA ALA A 143 10.50 1.99 -9.70
C ALA A 143 11.49 1.34 -8.72
N GLY A 144 11.65 0.03 -8.77
CA GLY A 144 12.59 -0.72 -7.95
C GLY A 144 14.04 -0.32 -8.19
N GLN A 145 14.40 0.04 -9.43
CA GLN A 145 15.74 0.54 -9.75
C GLN A 145 16.03 1.87 -9.04
N ALA A 146 15.05 2.76 -8.92
CA ALA A 146 15.19 3.99 -8.14
C ALA A 146 15.39 3.73 -6.64
N LEU A 147 14.85 2.63 -6.10
CA LEU A 147 15.00 2.29 -4.69
C LEU A 147 16.43 1.84 -4.32
N LEU A 148 17.22 1.40 -5.30
CA LEU A 148 18.60 0.94 -5.07
C LEU A 148 19.58 2.07 -4.77
N SER A 149 19.26 3.29 -5.17
CA SER A 149 20.08 4.49 -4.92
C SER A 149 19.29 5.60 -4.23
N GLY A 150 18.03 5.35 -3.92
CA GLY A 150 17.11 6.29 -3.29
C GLY A 150 17.29 6.37 -1.78
N GLY A 151 16.93 7.52 -1.21
CA GLY A 151 16.89 7.74 0.23
C GLY A 151 15.48 7.62 0.81
N PHE A 152 15.37 7.93 2.10
CA PHE A 152 14.11 7.94 2.83
C PHE A 152 13.96 9.20 3.69
N HIS A 153 12.71 9.62 3.91
CA HIS A 153 12.42 10.84 4.70
C HIS A 153 12.22 10.61 6.20
N THR A 154 11.75 9.43 6.62
CA THR A 154 11.40 9.11 8.01
C THR A 154 11.75 7.66 8.35
N PRO A 155 11.93 7.29 9.64
CA PRO A 155 12.38 5.96 10.05
C PRO A 155 11.57 4.79 9.46
N ASN A 156 10.23 4.91 9.43
CA ASN A 156 9.30 3.90 8.92
C ASN A 156 9.49 3.60 7.42
N HIS A 157 9.97 4.56 6.63
CA HIS A 157 10.13 4.42 5.19
C HIS A 157 11.16 3.34 4.84
N ARG A 158 12.18 3.13 5.69
CA ARG A 158 13.13 2.02 5.53
C ARG A 158 12.45 0.67 5.43
N TRP A 159 11.44 0.43 6.27
CA TRP A 159 10.70 -0.83 6.29
C TRP A 159 9.81 -0.96 5.06
N VAL A 160 9.21 0.14 4.60
CA VAL A 160 8.42 0.17 3.36
C VAL A 160 9.30 -0.10 2.13
N ILE A 161 10.48 0.51 2.06
CA ILE A 161 11.47 0.30 0.99
C ILE A 161 11.96 -1.15 1.01
N ALA A 162 12.39 -1.66 2.15
CA ALA A 162 12.83 -3.05 2.30
C ALA A 162 11.72 -4.04 1.90
N SER A 163 10.47 -3.78 2.28
CA SER A 163 9.31 -4.57 1.86
C SER A 163 9.10 -4.54 0.35
N ALA A 164 9.13 -3.36 -0.28
CA ALA A 164 8.97 -3.20 -1.72
C ALA A 164 10.06 -3.93 -2.51
N LEU A 165 11.32 -3.76 -2.10
CA LEU A 165 12.47 -4.48 -2.68
C LEU A 165 12.33 -6.00 -2.49
N SER A 166 11.87 -6.45 -1.33
CA SER A 166 11.69 -7.89 -1.09
C SER A 166 10.60 -8.53 -1.97
N LEU A 167 9.53 -7.79 -2.29
CA LEU A 167 8.50 -8.23 -3.24
C LEU A 167 9.08 -8.36 -4.65
N LEU A 168 9.87 -7.37 -5.08
CA LEU A 168 10.55 -7.41 -6.38
C LEU A 168 11.60 -8.52 -6.45
N TYR A 169 12.33 -8.77 -5.37
CA TYR A 169 13.26 -9.90 -5.29
C TYR A 169 12.54 -11.24 -5.44
N GLN A 170 11.43 -11.44 -4.73
CA GLN A 170 10.66 -12.68 -4.81
C GLN A 170 10.19 -12.98 -6.24
N GLU A 171 9.77 -11.92 -6.95
CA GLU A 171 9.25 -12.03 -8.32
C GLU A 171 10.37 -12.17 -9.37
N THR A 172 11.45 -11.39 -9.25
CA THR A 172 12.47 -11.28 -10.31
C THR A 172 13.73 -12.08 -10.07
N ARG A 173 13.99 -12.48 -8.82
CA ARG A 173 15.26 -13.10 -8.36
C ARG A 173 16.51 -12.26 -8.63
N GLN A 174 16.36 -10.94 -8.80
CA GLN A 174 17.50 -10.02 -8.90
C GLN A 174 18.08 -9.75 -7.51
N GLU A 175 19.30 -10.24 -7.27
CA GLU A 175 19.92 -10.21 -5.94
C GLU A 175 20.19 -8.79 -5.42
N GLU A 176 20.37 -7.80 -6.29
CA GLU A 176 20.51 -6.38 -5.91
C GLU A 176 19.37 -5.89 -5.00
N TYR A 177 18.12 -6.28 -5.29
CA TYR A 177 16.98 -5.90 -4.45
C TYR A 177 17.05 -6.51 -3.05
N LYS A 178 17.50 -7.77 -2.95
CA LYS A 178 17.65 -8.42 -1.65
C LYS A 178 18.81 -7.81 -0.86
N ILE A 179 19.94 -7.54 -1.51
CA ILE A 179 21.12 -6.93 -0.89
C ILE A 179 20.73 -5.58 -0.29
N GLU A 180 20.02 -4.75 -1.06
CA GLU A 180 19.59 -3.43 -0.60
C GLU A 180 18.53 -3.52 0.51
N ALA A 181 17.55 -4.41 0.40
CA ALA A 181 16.57 -4.63 1.47
C ALA A 181 17.26 -5.04 2.79
N GLU A 182 18.24 -5.94 2.72
CA GLU A 182 19.00 -6.39 3.89
C GLU A 182 19.90 -5.29 4.47
N LEU A 183 20.33 -4.32 3.67
CA LEU A 183 21.09 -3.15 4.16
C LEU A 183 20.26 -2.35 5.17
N TYR A 184 19.02 -2.01 4.81
CA TYR A 184 18.09 -1.34 5.73
C TYR A 184 17.79 -2.19 6.97
N LEU A 185 17.58 -3.50 6.78
CA LEU A 185 17.23 -4.40 7.89
C LEU A 185 18.37 -4.60 8.90
N LYS A 186 19.64 -4.41 8.50
CA LYS A 186 20.80 -4.46 9.41
C LYS A 186 20.79 -3.35 10.45
N GLU A 187 20.10 -2.23 10.22
CA GLU A 187 19.94 -1.17 11.22
C GLU A 187 19.14 -1.65 12.45
N GLY A 188 18.33 -2.71 12.28
CA GLY A 188 17.39 -3.19 13.28
C GLY A 188 16.09 -2.39 13.26
N ILE A 189 14.98 -3.08 13.55
CA ILE A 189 13.66 -2.44 13.57
C ILE A 189 13.51 -1.60 14.83
N ASP A 190 13.04 -0.37 14.68
CA ASP A 190 12.86 0.62 15.73
C ASP A 190 11.59 0.39 16.57
N CYS A 191 11.37 -0.87 16.96
CA CYS A 191 10.25 -1.32 17.79
C CYS A 191 10.66 -1.39 19.26
N HIS A 192 10.03 -0.57 20.09
CA HIS A 192 10.27 -0.53 21.52
C HIS A 192 9.70 -1.75 22.27
N ALA A 193 10.06 -1.89 23.54
CA ALA A 193 9.62 -2.99 24.39
C ALA A 193 8.09 -3.00 24.62
N ASP A 194 7.46 -1.82 24.57
CA ASP A 194 6.00 -1.65 24.67
C ASP A 194 5.25 -1.89 23.35
N GLY A 195 5.97 -2.16 22.25
CA GLY A 195 5.40 -2.37 20.93
C GLY A 195 5.26 -1.12 20.07
N SER A 196 5.58 0.07 20.59
CA SER A 196 5.55 1.29 19.79
C SER A 196 6.72 1.35 18.82
N TYR A 197 6.48 1.92 17.64
CA TYR A 197 7.55 2.35 16.74
C TYR A 197 7.95 3.80 17.05
N THR A 198 9.11 4.27 16.57
CA THR A 198 9.62 5.63 16.85
C THR A 198 8.61 6.74 16.53
N GLU A 199 7.84 6.59 15.45
CA GLU A 199 6.87 7.60 15.01
C GLU A 199 5.60 7.66 15.87
N LYS A 200 5.31 6.59 16.63
CA LYS A 200 4.11 6.44 17.47
C LYS A 200 2.80 6.76 16.74
N SER A 201 2.71 6.40 15.46
CA SER A 201 1.61 6.78 14.58
C SER A 201 0.56 5.67 14.53
N VAL A 202 -0.05 5.41 15.68
CA VAL A 202 -1.04 4.34 15.85
C VAL A 202 -2.25 4.52 14.93
N GLY A 203 -2.60 5.74 14.53
CA GLY A 203 -3.69 6.00 13.59
C GLY A 203 -3.30 5.79 12.13
N ASN A 204 -2.01 5.64 11.81
CA ASN A 204 -1.55 5.56 10.44
C ASN A 204 -0.36 4.63 10.21
N TYR A 205 0.87 5.06 10.55
CA TYR A 205 2.07 4.41 10.06
C TYR A 205 2.43 3.11 10.79
N ASP A 206 1.95 2.90 12.01
CA ASP A 206 2.16 1.64 12.72
C ASP A 206 1.60 0.45 11.92
N ALA A 207 0.37 0.57 11.40
CA ALA A 207 -0.23 -0.45 10.50
C ALA A 207 0.56 -0.63 9.18
N VAL A 208 1.19 0.43 8.68
CA VAL A 208 2.04 0.38 7.48
C VAL A 208 3.32 -0.38 7.75
N VAL A 209 3.98 -0.10 8.87
CA VAL A 209 5.19 -0.81 9.31
C VAL A 209 4.87 -2.28 9.55
N ASP A 210 3.79 -2.57 10.26
CA ASP A 210 3.36 -3.95 10.50
C ASP A 210 3.16 -4.73 9.19
N GLN A 211 2.47 -4.13 8.22
CA GLN A 211 2.24 -4.75 6.91
C GLN A 211 3.56 -4.98 6.15
N ALA A 212 4.50 -4.03 6.23
CA ALA A 212 5.82 -4.16 5.63
C ALA A 212 6.61 -5.31 6.28
N LEU A 213 6.61 -5.41 7.60
CA LEU A 213 7.29 -6.48 8.34
C LEU A 213 6.68 -7.86 8.07
N ILE A 214 5.36 -7.97 7.94
CA ILE A 214 4.69 -9.20 7.50
C ILE A 214 5.19 -9.61 6.12
N THR A 215 5.23 -8.66 5.16
CA THR A 215 5.72 -8.92 3.81
C THR A 215 7.15 -9.43 3.84
N ILE A 216 8.06 -8.72 4.52
CA ILE A 216 9.48 -9.08 4.63
C ILE A 216 9.65 -10.47 5.26
N ALA A 217 8.88 -10.77 6.31
CA ALA A 217 8.91 -12.08 6.95
C ALA A 217 8.59 -13.22 5.96
N GLN A 218 7.68 -12.98 5.01
CA GLN A 218 7.28 -13.95 3.99
C GLN A 218 8.24 -14.03 2.81
N THR A 219 8.68 -12.88 2.29
CA THR A 219 9.47 -12.79 1.05
C THR A 219 10.94 -13.16 1.27
N LEU A 220 11.49 -12.86 2.45
CA LEU A 220 12.89 -13.11 2.80
C LEU A 220 13.09 -14.26 3.81
N ASP A 221 12.02 -14.98 4.16
CA ASP A 221 12.04 -16.05 5.18
C ASP A 221 12.65 -15.57 6.51
N ARG A 222 12.03 -14.52 7.07
CA ARG A 222 12.44 -13.84 8.31
C ARG A 222 11.30 -13.84 9.34
N PRO A 223 10.87 -15.02 9.82
CA PRO A 223 9.69 -15.14 10.69
C PRO A 223 9.81 -14.36 12.01
N GLN A 224 11.02 -14.03 12.46
CA GLN A 224 11.25 -13.23 13.65
C GLN A 224 10.59 -11.84 13.59
N PHE A 225 10.39 -11.25 12.41
CA PHE A 225 9.72 -9.95 12.29
C PHE A 225 8.24 -10.02 12.67
N LEU A 226 7.60 -11.19 12.57
CA LEU A 226 6.22 -11.38 13.01
C LEU A 226 6.05 -11.16 14.53
N GLN A 227 7.11 -11.35 15.33
CA GLN A 227 7.06 -11.07 16.77
C GLN A 227 6.98 -9.58 17.07
N LEU A 228 7.59 -8.74 16.22
CA LEU A 228 7.49 -7.28 16.34
C LEU A 228 6.08 -6.80 16.00
N VAL A 229 5.51 -7.36 14.92
CA VAL A 229 4.13 -7.11 14.53
C VAL A 229 3.16 -7.51 15.65
N LEU A 230 3.33 -8.70 16.23
CA LEU A 230 2.50 -9.16 17.34
C LEU A 230 2.59 -8.22 18.55
N ARG A 231 3.78 -7.68 18.83
CA ARG A 231 4.00 -6.72 19.91
C ARG A 231 3.27 -5.40 19.63
N ASN A 232 3.37 -4.86 18.41
CA ASN A 232 2.64 -3.65 18.03
C ASN A 232 1.12 -3.87 18.10
N LEU A 233 0.61 -4.95 17.52
CA LEU A 233 -0.83 -5.28 17.58
C LEU A 233 -1.33 -5.41 19.04
N SER A 234 -0.51 -5.97 19.93
CA SER A 234 -0.82 -6.03 21.37
C SER A 234 -0.95 -4.64 21.98
N LEU A 235 -0.05 -3.71 21.64
CA LEU A 235 -0.17 -2.30 22.03
C LEU A 235 -1.44 -1.65 21.47
N VAL A 236 -1.70 -1.83 20.17
CA VAL A 236 -2.86 -1.24 19.48
C VAL A 236 -4.17 -1.66 20.15
N ALA A 237 -4.29 -2.92 20.59
CA ALA A 237 -5.47 -3.39 21.32
C ALA A 237 -5.73 -2.61 22.61
N HIS A 238 -4.68 -2.16 23.32
CA HIS A 238 -4.79 -1.32 24.51
C HIS A 238 -5.02 0.16 24.19
N MET A 239 -4.80 0.57 22.94
CA MET A 239 -5.01 1.94 22.46
C MET A 239 -6.42 2.21 21.94
N VAL A 240 -7.27 1.17 21.80
CA VAL A 240 -8.68 1.33 21.42
C VAL A 240 -9.47 1.82 22.63
N GLN A 241 -10.05 3.02 22.53
CA GLN A 241 -10.88 3.64 23.55
C GLN A 241 -12.30 3.03 23.58
N PRO A 242 -13.08 3.24 24.66
CA PRO A 242 -14.44 2.70 24.79
C PRO A 242 -15.40 3.09 23.65
N ASP A 243 -15.14 4.20 22.97
CA ASP A 243 -15.93 4.66 21.82
C ASP A 243 -15.50 4.03 20.47
N GLY A 244 -14.52 3.12 20.49
CA GLY A 244 -14.01 2.37 19.35
C GLY A 244 -12.97 3.13 18.51
N TYR A 245 -12.49 4.28 18.97
CA TYR A 245 -11.45 5.07 18.31
C TYR A 245 -10.09 4.86 18.97
N LEU A 246 -9.02 5.06 18.21
CA LEU A 246 -7.65 4.96 18.70
C LEU A 246 -7.27 6.19 19.53
N CYS A 247 -6.49 5.98 20.59
CA CYS A 247 -5.81 7.06 21.30
C CYS A 247 -4.62 7.57 20.49
N THR A 248 -4.77 8.68 19.77
CA THR A 248 -3.73 9.22 18.86
C THR A 248 -2.97 10.43 19.43
N THR A 249 -3.23 10.83 20.67
CA THR A 249 -2.69 12.05 21.29
C THR A 249 -1.17 12.06 21.44
N HIS A 250 -0.57 10.87 21.49
CA HIS A 250 0.86 10.63 21.69
C HIS A 250 1.65 10.52 20.37
N SER A 251 1.00 10.60 19.21
CA SER A 251 1.65 10.51 17.90
C SER A 251 2.56 11.72 17.63
N PHE A 252 3.68 11.47 16.94
CA PHE A 252 4.58 12.50 16.40
C PHE A 252 4.30 12.85 14.92
N ARG A 253 3.19 12.34 14.37
CA ARG A 253 2.83 12.46 12.95
C ARG A 253 1.48 13.17 12.78
N GLN A 254 1.04 13.28 11.53
CA GLN A 254 -0.19 13.99 11.15
C GLN A 254 -1.48 13.41 11.75
N ASP A 255 -1.44 12.18 12.27
CA ASP A 255 -2.58 11.56 12.95
C ASP A 255 -2.74 12.01 14.41
N ARG A 256 -1.84 12.86 14.93
CA ARG A 256 -1.91 13.37 16.30
C ARG A 256 -3.25 14.06 16.59
N GLY A 257 -3.97 13.54 17.58
CA GLY A 257 -5.28 14.05 17.99
C GLY A 257 -6.41 13.78 17.00
N ALA A 258 -6.14 13.07 15.89
CA ALA A 258 -7.15 12.71 14.92
C ALA A 258 -8.05 11.58 15.43
N ARG A 259 -9.34 11.67 15.11
CA ARG A 259 -10.34 10.68 15.49
C ARG A 259 -10.39 9.53 14.48
N ILE A 260 -9.61 8.47 14.73
CA ILE A 260 -9.38 7.37 13.77
C ILE A 260 -9.86 6.02 14.33
N LYS A 261 -10.58 5.24 13.53
CA LYS A 261 -10.93 3.83 13.83
C LYS A 261 -9.80 2.89 13.38
N PRO A 262 -9.58 1.74 14.06
CA PRO A 262 -8.49 0.81 13.76
C PRO A 262 -8.67 -0.02 12.48
N MET A 263 -9.36 0.51 11.45
CA MET A 263 -9.69 -0.22 10.23
C MET A 263 -8.44 -0.66 9.43
N LYS A 264 -7.36 0.11 9.48
CA LYS A 264 -6.10 -0.19 8.79
C LYS A 264 -5.43 -1.47 9.29
N TYR A 265 -5.66 -1.83 10.56
CA TYR A 265 -5.09 -3.03 11.16
C TYR A 265 -5.84 -4.31 10.79
N TYR A 266 -7.03 -4.23 10.18
CA TYR A 266 -7.84 -5.41 9.92
C TYR A 266 -7.07 -6.49 9.15
N MET A 267 -6.38 -6.10 8.08
CA MET A 267 -5.59 -7.03 7.25
C MET A 267 -4.39 -7.58 8.00
N VAL A 268 -3.72 -6.74 8.78
CA VAL A 268 -2.59 -7.12 9.63
C VAL A 268 -3.01 -8.17 10.68
N TYR A 269 -4.07 -7.91 11.44
CA TYR A 269 -4.62 -8.87 12.41
C TYR A 269 -5.03 -10.18 11.74
N ARG A 270 -5.70 -10.11 10.59
CA ARG A 270 -6.13 -11.30 9.84
C ARG A 270 -4.93 -12.14 9.41
N ASP A 271 -3.90 -11.50 8.87
CA ASP A 271 -2.73 -12.20 8.35
C ASP A 271 -1.91 -12.80 9.50
N MET A 272 -1.76 -12.08 10.61
CA MET A 272 -1.14 -12.60 11.83
C MET A 272 -1.90 -13.81 12.40
N ALA A 273 -3.23 -13.74 12.53
CA ALA A 273 -4.05 -14.85 13.02
C ALA A 273 -3.94 -16.13 12.17
N ARG A 274 -3.55 -16.02 10.89
CA ARG A 274 -3.28 -17.19 10.02
C ARG A 274 -1.87 -17.76 10.19
N LYS A 275 -0.93 -16.95 10.67
CA LYS A 275 0.50 -17.26 10.76
C LYS A 275 0.92 -17.72 12.15
N THR A 276 0.24 -17.27 13.20
CA THR A 276 0.57 -17.58 14.60
C THR A 276 -0.34 -18.66 15.20
N LYS A 277 -0.77 -19.63 14.38
CA LYS A 277 -1.53 -20.79 14.86
C LYS A 277 -0.61 -21.83 15.48
#